data_AF-A0A2H0HK93-F1
#
_entry.id   AF-A0A2H0HK93-F1
#
_cell.length_a   1.000
_cell.length_b   1.000
_cell.length_c   1.000
_cell.angle_alpha   90.00
_cell.angle_beta   90.00
_cell.angle_gamma   90.00
#
_symmetry.space_group_name_H-M   'P 1'
#
loop_
_entity.id
_entity.type
_entity.pdbx_description
1 polymer ?
#
loop_
_entity_poly.entity_id
_entity_poly.type
_entity_poly.pdbx_seq_one_letter_code
_entity_poly.pdbx_strand_id
1 'polypeptide(L)'
;INYPQSYVGYQQLDYVTGTTWSNNDYLPDEFSFSVSGHINGNFYFKRNREILEGNYNGFLIDEERYSEQSAYKDFISGFTIIDRQGLKYYFNDVEKQKTYSSADPFTSYVIGNNTLYTSSFFLSQIMNSNNNSAFSFEYTDYTEQTYSDLSTKSHFEDWSSTSPCGLCSDYYHGSLSGNDNQTISSYKQTIVGKRLNIIHFQDGYLKFTYDLGREDVPGDNALSSIKLYDQNNNLIKGYKLSYAYFISEGGSEPCYNRRL
;
A
#
# COMPACT_ATOMS: atom_id res chain seq x y z
N ILE A 1 -7.48 25.27 -24.83
CA ILE A 1 -7.95 23.88 -25.05
C ILE A 1 -8.77 23.52 -23.82
N ASN A 2 -10.09 23.40 -23.96
CA ASN A 2 -10.98 23.00 -22.88
C ASN A 2 -10.98 21.47 -22.82
N TYR A 3 -10.45 20.91 -21.74
CA TYR A 3 -10.57 19.48 -21.46
C TYR A 3 -11.91 19.21 -20.76
N PRO A 4 -12.66 18.16 -21.14
CA PRO A 4 -13.89 17.80 -20.47
C PRO A 4 -13.65 17.50 -18.98
N GLN A 5 -14.53 18.01 -18.11
CA GLN A 5 -14.44 17.94 -16.64
C GLN A 5 -14.64 16.54 -16.04
N SER A 6 -14.88 15.53 -16.86
CA SER A 6 -15.09 14.16 -16.40
C SER A 6 -13.80 13.38 -16.57
N TYR A 7 -13.41 12.65 -15.53
CA TYR A 7 -12.37 11.61 -15.49
C TYR A 7 -10.94 12.09 -15.24
N VAL A 8 -10.54 12.20 -13.97
CA VAL A 8 -9.13 12.12 -13.58
C VAL A 8 -9.03 11.52 -12.18
N GLY A 9 -8.08 10.59 -11.98
CA GLY A 9 -7.78 9.92 -10.70
C GLY A 9 -7.49 10.87 -9.53
N TYR A 10 -7.58 10.28 -8.34
CA TYR A 10 -7.72 10.89 -7.02
C TYR A 10 -8.86 11.93 -6.93
N GLN A 11 -9.83 11.69 -6.06
CA GLN A 11 -11.00 12.53 -5.87
C GLN A 11 -10.58 13.90 -5.35
N GLN A 12 -10.87 14.90 -6.19
CA GLN A 12 -10.58 16.29 -5.94
C GLN A 12 -11.71 16.88 -5.09
N LEU A 13 -11.38 17.76 -4.13
CA LEU A 13 -12.36 18.55 -3.36
C LEU A 13 -13.41 19.17 -4.31
N ASP A 14 -14.64 18.67 -4.26
CA ASP A 14 -15.78 19.30 -4.94
C ASP A 14 -16.74 19.90 -3.91
N TYR A 15 -17.31 21.05 -4.25
CA TYR A 15 -18.41 21.63 -3.48
C TYR A 15 -19.70 21.02 -3.99
N VAL A 16 -20.41 20.31 -3.11
CA VAL A 16 -21.75 19.76 -3.41
C VAL A 16 -22.68 20.92 -3.80
N THR A 17 -22.89 21.10 -5.09
CA THR A 17 -23.81 22.08 -5.67
C THR A 17 -24.93 21.36 -6.39
N GLY A 18 -25.53 20.33 -5.77
CA GLY A 18 -26.68 19.64 -6.35
C GLY A 18 -27.12 18.40 -5.59
N THR A 19 -28.44 18.16 -5.58
CA THR A 19 -29.15 17.06 -4.92
C THR A 19 -29.12 15.73 -5.70
N THR A 20 -28.05 15.44 -6.44
CA THR A 20 -27.96 14.18 -7.21
C THR A 20 -27.51 13.04 -6.30
N TRP A 21 -28.43 12.09 -6.07
CA TRP A 21 -28.29 10.86 -5.27
C TRP A 21 -27.36 9.81 -5.90
N SER A 22 -26.26 10.21 -6.54
CA SER A 22 -25.20 9.28 -6.93
C SER A 22 -24.27 9.09 -5.74
N ASN A 23 -24.05 7.83 -5.32
CA ASN A 23 -23.06 7.41 -4.32
C ASN A 23 -21.62 7.64 -4.80
N ASN A 24 -21.31 8.83 -5.29
CA ASN A 24 -19.94 9.19 -5.57
C ASN A 24 -19.30 9.48 -4.22
N ASP A 25 -18.11 8.95 -4.00
CA ASP A 25 -17.26 9.47 -2.94
C ASP A 25 -16.88 10.91 -3.34
N TYR A 26 -17.03 11.83 -2.39
CA TYR A 26 -16.81 13.26 -2.54
C TYR A 26 -15.74 13.74 -1.55
N LEU A 27 -15.16 12.83 -0.78
CA LEU A 27 -14.10 13.16 0.14
C LEU A 27 -12.80 13.32 -0.65
N PRO A 28 -11.98 14.33 -0.30
CA PRO A 28 -10.67 14.45 -0.90
C PRO A 28 -9.80 13.27 -0.50
N ASP A 29 -8.93 12.84 -1.41
CA ASP A 29 -7.90 11.89 -1.03
C ASP A 29 -6.92 12.55 -0.04
N GLU A 30 -6.80 11.92 1.12
CA GLU A 30 -5.88 12.31 2.17
C GLU A 30 -4.56 11.54 2.03
N PHE A 31 -3.46 12.28 1.93
CA PHE A 31 -2.12 11.73 1.94
C PHE A 31 -1.50 11.97 3.30
N SER A 32 -1.14 10.90 3.99
CA SER A 32 -0.41 10.97 5.26
C SER A 32 1.06 10.64 5.04
N PHE A 33 1.95 11.37 5.70
CA PHE A 33 3.39 11.10 5.68
C PHE A 33 3.96 11.07 7.10
N SER A 34 5.01 10.27 7.28
CA SER A 34 5.73 10.19 8.54
C SER A 34 7.20 9.87 8.29
N VAL A 35 8.06 10.75 8.79
CA VAL A 35 9.50 10.54 8.93
C VAL A 35 9.76 10.42 10.43
N SER A 36 9.98 9.18 10.87
CA SER A 36 10.09 8.84 12.29
C SER A 36 11.09 9.74 13.02
N GLY A 37 10.63 10.37 14.11
CA GLY A 37 11.43 11.28 14.94
C GLY A 37 11.63 12.69 14.38
N HIS A 38 11.10 13.01 13.20
CA HIS A 38 11.33 14.30 12.54
C HIS A 38 10.03 15.03 12.16
N ILE A 39 9.35 14.57 11.12
CA ILE A 39 8.16 15.25 10.57
C ILE A 39 7.03 14.23 10.38
N ASN A 40 5.80 14.67 10.60
CA ASN A 40 4.61 13.93 10.26
C ASN A 40 3.50 14.92 9.90
N GLY A 41 2.55 14.47 9.12
CA GLY A 41 1.43 15.30 8.73
C GLY A 41 0.59 14.65 7.65
N ASN A 42 -0.38 15.42 7.19
CA ASN A 42 -1.25 15.07 6.11
C ASN A 42 -1.41 16.24 5.15
N PHE A 43 -1.76 15.93 3.91
CA PHE A 43 -2.08 16.93 2.90
C PHE A 43 -3.12 16.40 1.92
N TYR A 44 -3.74 17.33 1.22
CA TYR A 44 -4.77 17.07 0.22
C TYR A 44 -4.40 17.79 -1.08
N PHE A 45 -4.81 17.24 -2.20
CA PHE A 45 -4.78 17.97 -3.47
C PHE A 45 -6.10 18.71 -3.68
N LYS A 46 -6.01 20.03 -3.87
CA LYS A 46 -7.13 20.82 -4.38
C LYS A 46 -7.41 20.43 -5.83
N ARG A 47 -8.57 20.83 -6.35
CA ARG A 47 -8.95 20.65 -7.76
C ARG A 47 -7.97 21.27 -8.75
N ASN A 48 -7.40 22.43 -8.40
CA ASN A 48 -6.35 23.09 -9.19
C ASN A 48 -4.96 22.48 -8.97
N ARG A 49 -4.87 21.36 -8.25
CA ARG A 49 -3.64 20.64 -7.88
C ARG A 49 -2.72 21.39 -6.92
N GLU A 50 -3.17 22.49 -6.33
CA GLU A 50 -2.45 23.06 -5.19
C GLU A 50 -2.53 22.10 -4.01
N ILE A 51 -1.42 22.00 -3.29
CA ILE A 51 -1.37 21.20 -2.07
C ILE A 51 -1.92 22.03 -0.91
N LEU A 52 -2.80 21.42 -0.14
CA LEU A 52 -3.33 21.95 1.10
C LEU A 52 -2.84 21.07 2.26
N GLU A 53 -1.98 21.62 3.11
CA GLU A 53 -1.60 20.97 4.37
C GLU A 53 -2.85 20.78 5.25
N GLY A 54 -3.10 19.57 5.75
CA GLY A 54 -4.25 19.29 6.61
C GLY A 54 -4.09 19.89 8.00
N ASN A 55 -2.89 19.81 8.56
CA ASN A 55 -2.46 20.61 9.70
C ASN A 55 -1.39 21.58 9.22
N TYR A 56 -1.60 22.89 9.41
CA TYR A 56 -0.66 23.92 8.97
C TYR A 56 0.64 23.85 9.78
N ASN A 57 1.51 22.95 9.34
CA ASN A 57 2.80 22.67 9.95
C ASN A 57 3.91 23.46 9.25
N GLY A 58 3.61 24.16 8.16
CA GLY A 58 4.54 25.03 7.45
C GLY A 58 5.54 24.23 6.64
N PHE A 59 5.09 23.12 6.06
CA PHE A 59 5.88 22.30 5.16
C PHE A 59 5.65 22.76 3.72
N LEU A 60 6.71 22.85 2.91
CA LEU A 60 6.52 22.99 1.47
C LEU A 60 6.48 21.60 0.86
N ILE A 61 5.43 21.30 0.11
CA ILE A 61 5.30 20.03 -0.60
C ILE A 61 5.36 20.33 -2.08
N ASP A 62 6.27 19.66 -2.79
CA ASP A 62 6.49 19.77 -4.22
C ASP A 62 6.20 18.41 -4.88
N GLU A 63 5.32 18.40 -5.88
CA GLU A 63 4.83 17.18 -6.55
C GLU A 63 5.73 16.82 -7.74
N GLU A 64 6.20 15.57 -7.81
CA GLU A 64 6.89 15.03 -9.00
C GLU A 64 5.91 14.15 -9.82
N ARG A 65 5.98 14.22 -11.16
CA ARG A 65 5.03 13.56 -12.07
C ARG A 65 5.67 12.58 -13.06
N TYR A 66 4.96 11.49 -13.37
CA TYR A 66 5.34 10.53 -14.42
C TYR A 66 5.04 11.03 -15.84
N SER A 67 3.88 11.66 -16.07
CA SER A 67 3.57 12.35 -17.35
C SER A 67 2.32 13.23 -17.22
N GLU A 68 2.21 14.28 -18.04
CA GLU A 68 1.00 15.11 -18.14
C GLU A 68 -0.17 14.43 -18.88
N GLN A 69 0.03 13.24 -19.47
CA GLN A 69 -0.82 12.71 -20.54
C GLN A 69 -1.75 11.55 -20.16
N SER A 70 -1.72 10.99 -18.94
CA SER A 70 -2.61 9.88 -18.59
C SER A 70 -3.55 10.23 -17.44
N ALA A 71 -4.85 10.34 -17.76
CA ALA A 71 -5.91 10.47 -16.76
C ALA A 71 -6.19 9.17 -15.97
N TYR A 72 -5.51 8.06 -16.33
CA TYR A 72 -5.89 6.70 -15.91
C TYR A 72 -4.72 5.86 -15.34
N LYS A 73 -3.52 6.42 -15.21
CA LYS A 73 -2.35 5.73 -14.63
C LYS A 73 -1.64 6.67 -13.67
N ASP A 74 -1.28 6.18 -12.49
CA ASP A 74 -0.52 6.85 -11.41
C ASP A 74 0.12 8.17 -11.87
N PHE A 75 -0.54 9.31 -11.60
CA PHE A 75 -0.04 10.59 -12.11
C PHE A 75 1.09 11.17 -11.22
N ILE A 76 1.11 10.78 -9.95
CA ILE A 76 2.13 11.15 -8.97
C ILE A 76 3.25 10.12 -9.02
N SER A 77 4.47 10.57 -9.33
CA SER A 77 5.68 9.75 -9.29
C SER A 77 6.44 9.86 -7.98
N GLY A 78 6.19 10.93 -7.26
CA GLY A 78 6.72 11.17 -5.93
C GLY A 78 6.36 12.56 -5.45
N PHE A 79 6.90 12.91 -4.30
CA PHE A 79 6.82 14.26 -3.79
C PHE A 79 8.05 14.56 -2.93
N THR A 80 8.40 15.83 -2.86
CA THR A 80 9.40 16.35 -1.95
C THR A 80 8.70 17.12 -0.84
N ILE A 81 9.00 16.79 0.41
CA ILE A 81 8.60 17.60 1.56
C ILE A 81 9.80 18.41 2.01
N ILE A 82 9.61 19.70 2.26
CA ILE A 82 10.64 20.60 2.77
C ILE A 82 10.20 21.10 4.12
N ASP A 83 11.00 20.86 5.16
CA ASP A 83 10.71 21.35 6.50
C ASP A 83 11.11 22.82 6.70
N ARG A 84 10.80 23.34 7.89
CA ARG A 84 11.08 24.73 8.27
C ARG A 84 12.57 25.05 8.33
N GLN A 85 13.41 24.03 8.44
CA GLN A 85 14.87 24.15 8.45
C GLN A 85 15.45 24.01 7.04
N GLY A 86 14.62 23.76 6.03
CA GLY A 86 15.03 23.56 4.65
C GLY A 86 15.59 22.16 4.36
N LEU A 87 15.41 21.19 5.27
CA LEU A 87 15.69 19.78 4.96
C LEU A 87 14.64 19.30 3.96
N LYS A 88 15.10 18.57 2.95
CA LYS A 88 14.25 18.01 1.90
C LYS A 88 14.14 16.51 2.08
N TYR A 89 12.92 15.99 2.02
CA TYR A 89 12.57 14.58 2.16
C TYR A 89 11.91 14.14 0.84
N TYR A 90 12.57 13.26 0.11
CA TYR A 90 12.13 12.80 -1.21
C TYR A 90 11.39 11.48 -1.07
N PHE A 91 10.24 11.34 -1.73
CA PHE A 91 9.39 10.17 -1.69
C PHE A 91 9.17 9.62 -3.10
N ASN A 92 10.22 9.06 -3.70
CA ASN A 92 10.24 8.71 -5.14
C ASN A 92 10.13 7.20 -5.39
N ASP A 93 10.23 6.38 -4.35
CA ASP A 93 10.00 4.95 -4.43
C ASP A 93 8.53 4.65 -4.12
N VAL A 94 7.88 3.82 -4.94
CA VAL A 94 6.44 3.55 -4.82
C VAL A 94 6.14 2.08 -4.56
N GLU A 95 5.14 1.82 -3.71
CA GLU A 95 4.44 0.54 -3.63
C GLU A 95 3.20 0.59 -4.52
N LYS A 96 3.00 -0.45 -5.31
CA LYS A 96 1.78 -0.58 -6.12
C LYS A 96 0.91 -1.71 -5.62
N GLN A 97 -0.40 -1.54 -5.74
CA GLN A 97 -1.35 -2.58 -5.44
C GLN A 97 -2.37 -2.73 -6.57
N LYS A 98 -2.94 -3.93 -6.71
CA LYS A 98 -4.12 -4.20 -7.55
C LYS A 98 -5.13 -4.95 -6.70
N THR A 99 -6.41 -4.63 -6.86
CA THR A 99 -7.49 -5.27 -6.11
C THR A 99 -8.46 -5.89 -7.10
N TYR A 100 -8.73 -7.17 -6.89
CA TYR A 100 -9.73 -7.94 -7.60
C TYR A 100 -10.88 -8.24 -6.63
N SER A 101 -12.12 -8.03 -7.09
CA SER A 101 -13.33 -8.45 -6.38
C SER A 101 -14.18 -9.26 -7.35
N SER A 102 -14.67 -10.42 -6.90
CA SER A 102 -15.55 -11.29 -7.68
C SER A 102 -17.05 -11.01 -7.44
N ALA A 103 -17.39 -9.86 -6.85
CA ALA A 103 -18.77 -9.51 -6.52
C ALA A 103 -19.63 -9.28 -7.77
N ASP A 104 -20.18 -10.35 -8.37
CA ASP A 104 -21.41 -10.26 -9.17
C ASP A 104 -22.14 -11.62 -9.30
N PRO A 105 -23.37 -11.75 -8.78
CA PRO A 105 -24.22 -12.92 -9.02
C PRO A 105 -24.94 -12.91 -10.40
N PHE A 106 -24.92 -11.82 -11.17
CA PHE A 106 -25.74 -11.68 -12.39
C PHE A 106 -25.05 -11.08 -13.63
N THR A 107 -23.83 -10.56 -13.55
CA THR A 107 -23.07 -10.19 -14.75
C THR A 107 -21.83 -11.06 -14.90
N SER A 108 -21.81 -11.84 -15.97
CA SER A 108 -20.57 -12.39 -16.51
C SER A 108 -19.59 -11.24 -16.72
N TYR A 109 -18.49 -11.24 -15.96
CA TYR A 109 -17.35 -10.31 -16.03
C TYR A 109 -17.47 -8.95 -15.31
N VAL A 110 -17.60 -8.95 -13.98
CA VAL A 110 -16.98 -7.85 -13.20
C VAL A 110 -15.48 -8.12 -13.12
N ILE A 111 -14.76 -7.57 -14.09
CA ILE A 111 -13.30 -7.51 -14.10
C ILE A 111 -12.93 -6.52 -12.99
N GLY A 112 -12.50 -7.01 -11.82
CA GLY A 112 -11.87 -6.16 -10.81
C GLY A 112 -10.76 -5.30 -11.43
N ASN A 113 -10.42 -4.16 -10.82
CA ASN A 113 -9.43 -3.27 -11.39
C ASN A 113 -8.05 -3.95 -11.48
N ASN A 114 -7.76 -4.52 -12.66
CA ASN A 114 -6.51 -5.22 -12.95
C ASN A 114 -5.34 -4.24 -13.14
N THR A 115 -5.59 -2.93 -13.03
CA THR A 115 -4.55 -1.92 -13.13
C THR A 115 -3.89 -1.74 -11.77
N LEU A 116 -2.56 -1.86 -11.74
CA LEU A 116 -1.77 -1.47 -10.57
C LEU A 116 -1.90 0.03 -10.33
N TYR A 117 -2.17 0.41 -9.09
CA TYR A 117 -2.18 1.80 -8.63
C TYR A 117 -1.18 2.00 -7.49
N THR A 118 -0.61 3.19 -7.40
CA THR A 118 0.27 3.56 -6.29
C THR A 118 -0.53 3.56 -4.99
N SER A 119 -0.03 2.82 -4.01
CA SER A 119 -0.64 2.65 -2.68
C SER A 119 0.13 3.36 -1.59
N SER A 120 1.44 3.52 -1.77
CA SER A 120 2.33 4.17 -0.80
C SER A 120 3.57 4.70 -1.50
N PHE A 121 4.15 5.73 -0.91
CA PHE A 121 5.43 6.31 -1.32
C PHE A 121 6.42 6.14 -0.16
N PHE A 122 7.62 5.69 -0.48
CA PHE A 122 8.69 5.47 0.47
C PHE A 122 9.72 6.59 0.39
N LEU A 123 10.24 6.96 1.56
CA LEU A 123 11.31 7.93 1.69
C LEU A 123 12.56 7.39 0.96
N SER A 124 13.00 8.05 -0.10
CA SER A 124 14.16 7.67 -0.91
C SER A 124 15.41 8.46 -0.55
N GLN A 125 15.25 9.70 -0.07
CA GLN A 125 16.39 10.57 0.26
C GLN A 125 16.05 11.63 1.30
N ILE A 126 17.04 11.98 2.14
CA ILE A 126 17.03 13.19 2.97
C ILE A 126 18.22 14.05 2.56
N MET A 127 17.97 15.29 2.16
CA MET A 127 19.00 16.26 1.79
C MET A 127 19.01 17.45 2.75
N ASN A 128 20.22 17.91 3.08
CA ASN A 128 20.40 19.14 3.83
C ASN A 128 20.29 20.39 2.94
N SER A 129 20.28 21.56 3.57
CA SER A 129 20.23 22.87 2.89
C SER A 129 21.36 23.10 1.89
N ASN A 130 22.47 22.37 2.02
CA ASN A 130 23.63 22.46 1.12
C ASN A 130 23.49 21.53 -0.11
N ASN A 131 22.33 20.90 -0.29
CA ASN A 131 22.07 19.88 -1.31
C ASN A 131 23.02 18.67 -1.27
N ASN A 132 23.64 18.39 -0.12
CA ASN A 132 24.35 17.13 0.08
C ASN A 132 23.37 16.11 0.65
N SER A 133 23.34 14.92 0.06
CA SER A 133 22.56 13.79 0.59
C SER A 133 23.06 13.47 2.00
N ALA A 134 22.21 13.66 3.01
CA ALA A 134 22.49 13.23 4.37
C ALA A 134 22.22 11.73 4.50
N PHE A 135 21.13 11.27 3.88
CA PHE A 135 20.73 9.88 3.85
C PHE A 135 20.13 9.52 2.49
N SER A 136 20.45 8.33 1.97
CA SER A 136 19.71 7.73 0.85
C SER A 136 19.25 6.32 1.21
N PHE A 137 18.07 5.95 0.72
CA PHE A 137 17.39 4.72 1.08
C PHE A 137 17.27 3.87 -0.18
N GLU A 138 17.82 2.67 -0.13
CA GLU A 138 17.69 1.70 -1.19
C GLU A 138 16.65 0.65 -0.81
N TYR A 139 15.75 0.38 -1.73
CA TYR A 139 14.72 -0.63 -1.58
C TYR A 139 14.93 -1.77 -2.56
N THR A 140 14.67 -2.99 -2.12
CA THR A 140 14.54 -4.16 -2.99
C THR A 140 13.08 -4.45 -3.21
N ASP A 141 12.69 -4.68 -4.47
CA ASP A 141 11.38 -5.20 -4.79
C ASP A 141 11.20 -6.57 -4.13
N TYR A 142 10.00 -6.86 -3.61
CA TYR A 142 9.64 -8.20 -3.18
C TYR A 142 8.42 -8.71 -3.94
N THR A 143 8.34 -10.04 -4.00
CA THR A 143 7.47 -10.77 -4.93
C THR A 143 5.99 -10.45 -4.69
N GLU A 144 5.20 -10.43 -5.77
CA GLU A 144 3.75 -10.26 -5.75
C GLU A 144 3.10 -11.15 -4.69
N GLN A 145 2.71 -10.55 -3.56
CA GLN A 145 1.92 -11.27 -2.58
C GLN A 145 0.47 -11.13 -2.93
N THR A 146 -0.13 -12.26 -3.25
CA THR A 146 -1.58 -12.38 -3.35
C THR A 146 -2.13 -12.67 -1.96
N TYR A 147 -2.86 -11.72 -1.42
CA TYR A 147 -3.70 -11.93 -0.26
C TYR A 147 -5.10 -12.25 -0.76
N SER A 148 -5.59 -13.44 -0.41
CA SER A 148 -7.02 -13.70 -0.42
C SER A 148 -7.52 -13.25 0.95
N ASP A 149 -8.34 -12.21 1.00
CA ASP A 149 -8.97 -11.85 2.27
C ASP A 149 -10.01 -12.91 2.60
N LEU A 150 -9.62 -13.91 3.39
CA LEU A 150 -10.51 -14.96 3.86
C LEU A 150 -11.42 -14.47 4.99
N SER A 151 -11.22 -13.26 5.54
CA SER A 151 -12.09 -12.69 6.59
C SER A 151 -13.46 -12.27 6.06
N THR A 152 -13.58 -12.10 4.73
CA THR A 152 -14.85 -11.99 4.01
C THR A 152 -15.26 -13.31 3.36
N LYS A 153 -14.90 -14.46 3.94
CA LYS A 153 -15.75 -15.66 3.81
C LYS A 153 -17.06 -15.36 4.53
N SER A 154 -18.00 -14.70 3.85
CA SER A 154 -19.40 -14.89 4.19
C SER A 154 -19.62 -16.40 4.22
N HIS A 155 -20.04 -16.91 5.38
CA HIS A 155 -20.29 -18.31 5.64
C HIS A 155 -20.97 -18.95 4.41
N PHE A 156 -20.30 -19.93 3.80
CA PHE A 156 -20.98 -20.86 2.90
C PHE A 156 -21.84 -21.77 3.77
N GLU A 157 -23.05 -21.33 4.15
CA GLU A 157 -24.10 -22.27 4.49
C GLU A 157 -24.73 -22.72 3.17
N ASP A 158 -24.23 -23.84 2.64
CA ASP A 158 -24.98 -24.62 1.66
C ASP A 158 -26.25 -25.12 2.35
N TRP A 159 -27.35 -24.39 2.20
CA TRP A 159 -28.63 -24.75 2.80
C TRP A 159 -29.15 -26.10 2.28
N SER A 160 -28.56 -26.67 1.23
CA SER A 160 -29.04 -27.93 0.64
C SER A 160 -28.25 -29.17 1.04
N SER A 161 -27.07 -29.04 1.64
CA SER A 161 -26.32 -30.20 2.14
C SER A 161 -25.74 -29.93 3.53
N THR A 162 -26.16 -30.73 4.51
CA THR A 162 -25.71 -30.68 5.91
C THR A 162 -24.24 -31.11 6.09
N SER A 163 -23.38 -30.92 5.10
CA SER A 163 -21.97 -31.29 5.16
C SER A 163 -21.11 -30.08 4.83
N PRO A 164 -20.29 -29.55 5.77
CA PRO A 164 -19.40 -28.44 5.51
C PRO A 164 -18.43 -28.81 4.38
N CYS A 165 -18.34 -27.98 3.33
CA CYS A 165 -17.39 -28.21 2.26
C CYS A 165 -15.96 -27.96 2.78
N GLY A 166 -15.26 -29.02 3.15
CA GLY A 166 -13.85 -28.93 3.56
C GLY A 166 -12.89 -28.53 2.43
N LEU A 167 -13.38 -28.41 1.19
CA LEU A 167 -12.60 -28.17 -0.02
C LEU A 167 -13.40 -27.34 -1.05
N CYS A 168 -14.03 -26.24 -0.64
CA CYS A 168 -14.49 -25.25 -1.61
C CYS A 168 -13.27 -24.56 -2.24
N SER A 169 -12.71 -25.16 -3.29
CA SER A 169 -11.87 -24.45 -4.24
C SER A 169 -12.71 -23.32 -4.87
N ASP A 170 -12.09 -22.18 -5.18
CA ASP A 170 -12.68 -20.97 -5.81
C ASP A 170 -13.36 -21.21 -7.19
N TYR A 171 -13.74 -22.44 -7.53
CA TYR A 171 -14.15 -22.87 -8.85
C TYR A 171 -15.63 -23.25 -8.99
N TYR A 172 -16.48 -23.12 -7.96
CA TYR A 172 -17.89 -23.53 -8.08
C TYR A 172 -18.83 -22.37 -8.40
N HIS A 173 -18.97 -22.07 -9.70
CA HIS A 173 -20.15 -21.41 -10.25
C HIS A 173 -21.29 -22.43 -10.37
N GLY A 174 -22.09 -22.58 -9.32
CA GLY A 174 -23.45 -23.10 -9.44
C GLY A 174 -24.36 -21.98 -9.91
N SER A 175 -25.00 -22.12 -11.07
CA SER A 175 -26.12 -21.25 -11.46
C SER A 175 -27.28 -21.53 -10.50
N LEU A 176 -27.41 -20.72 -9.45
CA LEU A 176 -28.54 -20.80 -8.54
C LEU A 176 -29.76 -20.17 -9.23
N SER A 177 -30.60 -21.01 -9.83
CA SER A 177 -31.95 -20.61 -10.23
C SER A 177 -32.83 -20.58 -8.99
N GLY A 178 -32.78 -19.48 -8.23
CA GLY A 178 -33.61 -19.27 -7.06
C GLY A 178 -33.39 -17.87 -6.52
N ASN A 179 -34.46 -17.20 -6.10
CA ASN A 179 -34.49 -15.79 -5.68
C ASN A 179 -33.68 -15.44 -4.42
N ASP A 180 -32.69 -16.24 -4.03
CA ASP A 180 -31.83 -15.97 -2.89
C ASP A 180 -30.56 -15.24 -3.37
N ASN A 181 -30.67 -13.90 -3.38
CA ASN A 181 -29.57 -12.98 -3.69
C ASN A 181 -28.51 -13.00 -2.57
N GLN A 182 -27.75 -14.08 -2.46
CA GLN A 182 -26.52 -14.07 -1.68
C GLN A 182 -25.35 -13.80 -2.63
N THR A 183 -24.94 -12.53 -2.68
CA THR A 183 -23.70 -12.11 -3.34
C THR A 183 -22.52 -12.69 -2.56
N ILE A 184 -21.83 -13.66 -3.13
CA ILE A 184 -20.53 -14.10 -2.64
C ILE A 184 -19.50 -13.16 -3.26
N SER A 185 -18.76 -12.44 -2.43
CA SER A 185 -17.63 -11.61 -2.87
C SER A 185 -16.35 -12.20 -2.32
N SER A 186 -15.43 -12.57 -3.22
CA SER A 186 -14.04 -12.84 -2.86
C SER A 186 -13.19 -11.64 -3.26
N TYR A 187 -12.36 -11.18 -2.32
CA TYR A 187 -11.42 -10.10 -2.53
C TYR A 187 -10.00 -10.66 -2.60
N LYS A 188 -9.32 -10.35 -3.70
CA LYS A 188 -7.93 -10.68 -3.91
C LYS A 188 -7.15 -9.39 -4.08
N GLN A 189 -6.22 -9.14 -3.17
CA GLN A 189 -5.29 -8.01 -3.26
C GLN A 189 -3.93 -8.55 -3.70
N THR A 190 -3.27 -7.86 -4.61
CA THR A 190 -1.87 -8.13 -4.94
C THR A 190 -1.06 -6.88 -4.73
N ILE A 191 -0.01 -7.02 -3.93
CA ILE A 191 0.91 -5.93 -3.60
C ILE A 191 2.24 -6.18 -4.32
N VAL A 192 2.68 -5.19 -5.10
CA VAL A 192 4.04 -5.08 -5.66
C VAL A 192 4.79 -4.13 -4.73
N GLY A 193 5.33 -4.73 -3.66
CA GLY A 193 5.91 -3.99 -2.57
C GLY A 193 7.42 -3.84 -2.65
N LYS A 194 7.91 -2.99 -1.77
CA LYS A 194 9.34 -2.71 -1.59
C LYS A 194 9.74 -2.94 -0.15
N ARG A 195 10.97 -3.38 0.05
CA ARG A 195 11.60 -3.56 1.37
C ARG A 195 12.84 -2.73 1.46
N LEU A 196 13.00 -2.03 2.58
CA LEU A 196 14.22 -1.30 2.85
C LEU A 196 15.39 -2.29 2.90
N ASN A 197 16.40 -2.07 2.06
CA ASN A 197 17.59 -2.90 1.91
C ASN A 197 18.82 -2.21 2.50
N ILE A 198 19.06 -0.95 2.14
CA ILE A 198 20.20 -0.18 2.62
C ILE A 198 19.79 1.25 2.97
N ILE A 199 20.33 1.79 4.07
CA ILE A 199 20.37 3.24 4.31
C ILE A 199 21.84 3.67 4.23
N HIS A 200 22.18 4.50 3.25
CA HIS A 200 23.50 5.12 3.15
C HIS A 200 23.50 6.45 3.89
N PHE A 201 24.63 6.75 4.51
CA PHE A 201 24.94 8.06 5.09
C PHE A 201 26.44 8.32 4.95
N GLN A 202 26.88 9.52 5.32
CA GLN A 202 28.25 9.96 5.07
C GLN A 202 29.29 8.92 5.53
N ASP A 203 29.16 8.38 6.73
CA ASP A 203 30.20 7.53 7.36
C ASP A 203 30.02 6.02 7.16
N GLY A 204 29.09 5.60 6.30
CA GLY A 204 28.85 4.18 6.04
C GLY A 204 27.41 3.87 5.65
N TYR A 205 26.93 2.69 6.06
CA TYR A 205 25.57 2.27 5.76
C TYR A 205 24.99 1.27 6.75
N LEU A 206 23.66 1.26 6.85
CA LEU A 206 22.89 0.19 7.49
C LEU A 206 22.37 -0.77 6.43
N LYS A 207 22.62 -2.05 6.60
CA LYS A 207 22.10 -3.12 5.74
C LYS A 207 21.05 -3.93 6.47
N PHE A 208 19.91 -4.14 5.80
CA PHE A 208 18.77 -4.92 6.26
C PHE A 208 18.76 -6.24 5.49
N THR A 209 18.60 -7.36 6.18
CA THR A 209 18.60 -8.70 5.57
C THR A 209 17.30 -9.42 5.88
N TYR A 210 16.73 -10.10 4.88
CA TYR A 210 15.45 -10.82 4.98
C TYR A 210 15.64 -12.28 4.53
N ASP A 211 16.40 -13.06 5.31
CA ASP A 211 16.72 -14.47 5.00
C ASP A 211 15.90 -15.49 5.80
N LEU A 212 14.94 -15.03 6.62
CA LEU A 212 14.07 -15.87 7.43
C LEU A 212 12.67 -15.90 6.82
N GLY A 213 12.21 -17.05 6.34
CA GLY A 213 10.84 -17.22 5.85
C GLY A 213 9.78 -16.93 6.92
N ARG A 214 8.65 -16.36 6.50
CA ARG A 214 7.47 -16.14 7.36
C ARG A 214 6.53 -17.33 7.28
N GLU A 215 6.04 -17.79 8.42
CA GLU A 215 5.02 -18.85 8.49
C GLU A 215 3.60 -18.29 8.36
N ASP A 216 3.39 -17.04 8.78
CA ASP A 216 2.10 -16.35 8.68
C ASP A 216 1.78 -15.82 7.28
N VAL A 217 2.81 -15.62 6.45
CA VAL A 217 2.68 -15.18 5.05
C VAL A 217 3.59 -16.04 4.17
N PRO A 218 3.08 -17.16 3.62
CA PRO A 218 3.86 -18.07 2.78
C PRO A 218 4.51 -17.37 1.58
N GLY A 219 5.77 -17.70 1.33
CA GLY A 219 6.57 -17.08 0.26
C GLY A 219 7.18 -15.74 0.63
N ASP A 220 6.94 -15.23 1.85
CA ASP A 220 7.54 -14.01 2.35
C ASP A 220 8.72 -14.25 3.31
N ASN A 221 9.57 -13.24 3.49
CA ASN A 221 10.65 -13.27 4.48
C ASN A 221 10.51 -12.16 5.54
N ALA A 222 10.83 -12.45 6.79
CA ALA A 222 10.97 -11.49 7.88
C ALA A 222 12.37 -10.85 7.89
N LEU A 223 12.47 -9.64 8.44
CA LEU A 223 13.75 -8.96 8.69
C LEU A 223 14.56 -9.76 9.71
N SER A 224 15.67 -10.37 9.31
CA SER A 224 16.45 -11.27 10.16
C SER A 224 17.69 -10.61 10.76
N SER A 225 18.23 -9.57 10.13
CA SER A 225 19.33 -8.79 10.71
C SER A 225 19.40 -7.36 10.21
N ILE A 226 19.96 -6.50 11.06
CA ILE A 226 20.34 -5.12 10.75
C ILE A 226 21.82 -4.98 11.07
N LYS A 227 22.64 -4.57 10.11
CA LYS A 227 24.10 -4.48 10.24
C LYS A 227 24.61 -3.10 9.85
N LEU A 228 25.46 -2.54 10.67
CA LEU A 228 26.12 -1.25 10.48
C LEU A 228 27.53 -1.48 9.94
N TYR A 229 27.82 -0.89 8.79
CA TYR A 229 29.13 -0.92 8.14
C TYR A 229 29.72 0.49 8.07
N ASP A 230 31.04 0.59 8.14
CA ASP A 230 31.77 1.81 7.81
C ASP A 230 31.93 1.99 6.28
N GLN A 231 32.52 3.11 5.86
CA GLN A 231 32.85 3.38 4.45
C GLN A 231 33.80 2.35 3.81
N ASN A 232 34.57 1.61 4.61
CA ASN A 232 35.52 0.60 4.15
C ASN A 232 34.90 -0.81 4.12
N ASN A 233 33.58 -0.93 4.32
CA ASN A 233 32.84 -2.20 4.43
C ASN A 233 33.22 -3.07 5.64
N ASN A 234 33.81 -2.49 6.68
CA ASN A 234 34.01 -3.19 7.94
C ASN A 234 32.70 -3.21 8.73
N LEU A 235 32.33 -4.38 9.25
CA LEU A 235 31.19 -4.50 10.15
C LEU A 235 31.51 -3.84 11.49
N ILE A 236 30.81 -2.76 11.82
CA ILE A 236 30.93 -2.07 13.12
C ILE A 236 30.06 -2.78 14.16
N LYS A 237 28.79 -3.04 13.81
CA LYS A 237 27.80 -3.60 14.73
C LYS A 237 26.72 -4.36 13.97
N GLY A 238 26.16 -5.40 14.57
CA GLY A 238 25.02 -6.11 14.00
C GLY A 238 24.00 -6.50 15.07
N TYR A 239 22.74 -6.53 14.66
CA TYR A 239 21.62 -7.06 15.43
C TYR A 239 21.01 -8.21 14.64
N LYS A 240 20.83 -9.35 15.31
CA LYS A 240 20.11 -10.50 14.75
C LYS A 240 18.74 -10.56 15.40
N LEU A 241 17.70 -10.64 14.58
CA LEU A 241 16.33 -10.80 15.01
C LEU A 241 15.96 -12.28 14.93
N SER A 242 15.13 -12.74 15.86
CA SER A 242 14.66 -14.12 15.91
C SER A 242 13.18 -14.09 16.20
N TYR A 243 12.44 -14.93 15.50
CA TYR A 243 10.99 -14.96 15.52
C TYR A 243 10.54 -16.37 15.85
N ALA A 244 9.48 -16.47 16.63
CA ALA A 244 8.78 -17.71 16.88
C ALA A 244 7.30 -17.49 16.55
N TYR A 245 6.75 -18.41 15.76
CA TYR A 245 5.33 -18.47 15.47
C TYR A 245 4.67 -19.43 16.44
N PHE A 246 3.42 -19.16 16.78
CA PHE A 246 2.61 -20.08 17.55
C PHE A 246 1.23 -20.22 16.91
N ILE A 247 0.68 -21.42 17.00
CA ILE A 247 -0.68 -21.71 16.59
C ILE A 247 -1.56 -21.43 17.79
N SER A 248 -2.52 -20.51 17.63
CA SER A 248 -3.55 -20.31 18.65
C SER A 248 -4.62 -21.39 18.49
N GLU A 249 -4.53 -22.46 19.29
CA GLU A 249 -5.58 -23.49 19.39
C GLU A 249 -6.82 -22.89 20.10
N GLY A 250 -7.67 -22.21 19.33
CA GLY A 250 -8.88 -21.58 19.88
C GLY A 250 -9.88 -21.06 18.86
N GLY A 251 -9.53 -21.06 17.56
CA GLY A 251 -10.44 -20.82 16.45
C GLY A 251 -10.55 -22.05 15.56
N SER A 252 -11.67 -22.20 14.85
CA SER A 252 -11.92 -23.29 13.89
C SER A 252 -10.98 -23.27 12.67
N GLU A 253 -10.10 -22.28 12.56
CA GLU A 253 -9.05 -22.18 11.54
C GLU A 253 -7.72 -21.76 12.22
N PRO A 254 -6.55 -22.33 11.82
CA PRO A 254 -5.26 -21.95 12.40
C PRO A 254 -4.90 -20.51 12.01
N CYS A 255 -4.99 -19.59 12.97
CA CYS A 255 -4.43 -18.25 12.84
C CYS A 255 -3.04 -18.22 13.47
N TYR A 256 -2.02 -17.89 12.68
CA TYR A 256 -0.66 -17.67 13.17
C TYR A 256 -0.53 -16.25 13.72
N ASN A 257 -0.26 -16.13 15.02
CA ASN A 257 -0.01 -14.84 15.65
C ASN A 257 1.49 -14.66 15.89
N ARG A 258 2.00 -13.44 15.67
CA ARG A 258 3.41 -13.10 15.88
C ARG A 258 3.66 -12.78 17.36
N ARG A 259 4.69 -13.38 17.97
CA ARG A 259 5.27 -12.91 19.24
C ARG A 259 6.53 -12.10 18.95
N LEU A 260 6.57 -10.86 19.45
CA LEU A 260 7.77 -10.02 19.44
C LEU A 260 8.67 -10.35 20.63
#